data_AF-A0A7X7R0W9-F1
#
_entry.id   AF-A0A7X7R0W9-F1
#
_cell.length_a   1.000
_cell.length_b   1.000
_cell.length_c   1.000
_cell.angle_alpha   90.00
_cell.angle_beta   90.00
_cell.angle_gamma   90.00
#
_symmetry.space_group_name_H-M   'P 1'
#
loop_
_entity.id
_entity.type
_entity.pdbx_description
1 polymer ?
#
loop_
_entity_poly.entity_id
_entity_poly.type
_entity_poly.pdbx_seq_one_letter_code
_entity_poly.pdbx_strand_id
1 'polypeptide(L)'
;AFCLKDIQALSQLKADLNNDFPSNYQLFMDPGMRTMEKVKSDIKIEGRLELPLVILVNPNGQVLLISTGYKIGISEQILKIEA
;
A
#
# COMPACT_ATOMS: atom_id res chain seq x y z
N ALA A 1 12.39 10.54 -2.01
CA ALA A 1 11.93 9.44 -2.86
C ALA A 1 12.60 8.17 -2.35
N PHE A 2 11.86 7.21 -1.80
CA PHE A 2 12.40 5.90 -1.47
C PHE A 2 12.64 5.17 -2.78
N CYS A 3 13.89 5.14 -3.24
CA CYS A 3 14.29 4.40 -4.42
C CYS A 3 15.10 3.20 -3.92
N LEU A 4 14.41 2.10 -3.67
CA LEU A 4 15.04 0.80 -3.42
C LEU A 4 15.55 0.29 -4.76
N LYS A 5 16.71 0.79 -5.20
CA LYS A 5 17.41 0.31 -6.40
C LYS A 5 18.11 -1.02 -6.17
N ASP A 6 18.06 -1.53 -4.95
CA ASP A 6 18.83 -2.68 -4.51
C ASP A 6 17.93 -3.91 -4.38
N ILE A 7 18.05 -4.83 -5.32
CA ILE A 7 17.24 -6.06 -5.41
C ILE A 7 17.44 -6.92 -4.16
N GLN A 8 18.63 -6.87 -3.54
CA GLN A 8 18.91 -7.55 -2.27
C GLN A 8 18.14 -6.94 -1.09
N ALA A 9 18.07 -5.62 -0.98
CA ALA A 9 17.30 -4.94 0.06
C ALA A 9 15.79 -5.23 -0.07
N LEU A 10 15.29 -5.34 -1.31
CA LEU A 10 13.90 -5.73 -1.58
C LEU A 10 13.62 -7.18 -1.17
N SER A 11 14.58 -8.08 -1.42
CA SER A 11 14.47 -9.49 -1.06
C SER A 11 14.47 -9.69 0.47
N GLN A 12 15.32 -8.96 1.19
CA GLN A 12 15.36 -8.97 2.65
C GLN A 12 14.08 -8.38 3.24
N LEU A 13 13.61 -7.22 2.74
CA LEU A 13 12.36 -6.61 3.18
C LEU A 13 11.17 -7.57 2.99
N LYS A 14 11.12 -8.29 1.86
CA LYS A 14 10.08 -9.31 1.62
C LYS A 14 10.14 -10.45 2.64
N ALA A 15 11.34 -10.90 3.00
CA ALA A 15 11.53 -11.95 4.00
C ALA A 15 11.09 -11.48 5.39
N ASP A 16 11.47 -10.27 5.79
CA ASP A 16 11.11 -9.69 7.08
C ASP A 16 9.59 -9.51 7.20
N LEU A 17 8.93 -8.96 6.16
CA LEU A 17 7.48 -8.77 6.14
C LEU A 17 6.70 -10.09 6.10
N ASN A 18 7.26 -11.19 5.60
CA ASN A 18 6.54 -12.46 5.59
C ASN A 18 6.39 -13.09 6.98
N ASN A 19 7.25 -12.75 7.94
CA ASN A 19 7.21 -13.33 9.29
C ASN A 19 6.20 -12.61 10.22
N ASP A 20 5.88 -11.35 9.92
CA ASP A 20 5.07 -10.49 10.81
C ASP A 20 3.61 -10.36 10.37
N PHE A 21 3.25 -10.82 9.16
CA PHE A 21 1.92 -10.62 8.60
C PHE A 21 1.03 -11.88 8.68
N PRO A 22 -0.30 -11.71 8.80
CA PRO A 22 -1.25 -12.82 8.84
C PRO A 22 -1.31 -13.58 7.51
N SER A 23 -1.79 -14.82 7.55
CA SER A 23 -1.81 -15.73 6.39
C SER A 23 -2.68 -15.26 5.21
N ASN A 24 -3.56 -14.29 5.42
CA ASN A 24 -4.42 -13.68 4.40
C ASN A 24 -3.80 -12.43 3.74
N TYR A 25 -2.52 -12.15 4.00
CA TYR A 25 -1.79 -11.06 3.37
C TYR A 25 -1.06 -11.54 2.11
N GLN A 26 -0.94 -10.65 1.11
CA GLN A 26 -0.11 -10.86 -0.07
C GLN A 26 0.71 -9.61 -0.36
N LEU A 27 2.02 -9.77 -0.53
CA LEU A 27 2.94 -8.70 -0.90
C LEU A 27 3.31 -8.78 -2.37
N PHE A 28 3.02 -7.70 -3.10
CA PHE A 28 3.43 -7.49 -4.47
C PHE A 28 4.32 -6.25 -4.55
N MET A 29 5.35 -6.32 -5.40
CA MET A 29 6.25 -5.19 -5.66
C MET A 29 6.13 -4.80 -7.13
N ASP A 30 5.94 -3.51 -7.38
CA ASP A 30 5.86 -2.96 -8.73
C ASP A 30 6.99 -1.95 -8.95
N PRO A 31 8.17 -2.41 -9.38
CA PRO A 31 9.32 -1.53 -9.62
C PRO A 31 9.09 -0.55 -10.77
N GLY A 32 8.11 -0.81 -11.64
CA GLY A 32 7.77 0.02 -12.79
C GLY A 32 6.71 1.09 -12.50
N MET A 33 6.16 1.16 -11.27
CA MET A 33 5.12 2.11 -10.88
C MET A 33 3.82 2.05 -11.72
N ARG A 34 3.60 0.98 -12.49
CA ARG A 34 2.45 0.82 -13.40
C ARG A 34 1.11 0.74 -12.65
N THR A 35 1.11 0.07 -11.51
CA THR A 35 -0.02 -0.07 -10.60
C THR A 35 -0.46 1.28 -10.10
N MET A 36 0.49 2.16 -9.77
CA MET A 36 0.22 3.51 -9.29
C MET A 36 -0.44 4.36 -10.37
N GLU A 37 0.05 4.28 -11.60
CA GLU A 37 -0.53 4.99 -12.75
C GLU A 37 -1.96 4.53 -13.02
N LYS A 38 -2.18 3.21 -12.99
CA LYS A 38 -3.50 2.63 -13.21
C LYS A 38 -4.49 3.04 -12.12
N VAL A 39 -4.08 3.00 -10.86
CA VAL A 39 -4.91 3.45 -9.72
C VAL A 39 -5.31 4.92 -9.86
N LYS A 40 -4.38 5.80 -10.25
CA LYS A 40 -4.70 7.23 -10.48
C LYS A 40 -5.77 7.41 -11.56
N SER A 41 -5.64 6.66 -12.67
CA SER A 41 -6.60 6.66 -13.75
C SER A 41 -7.97 6.17 -13.29
N ASP A 42 -8.01 5.01 -12.63
CA ASP A 42 -9.27 4.34 -12.26
C ASP A 42 -10.02 5.09 -11.16
N ILE A 43 -9.31 5.80 -10.26
CA ILE A 43 -9.89 6.58 -9.16
C ILE A 43 -10.12 8.05 -9.54
N LYS A 44 -9.74 8.48 -10.74
CA LYS A 44 -9.85 9.87 -11.22
C LYS A 44 -9.20 10.89 -10.28
N ILE A 45 -8.05 10.55 -9.70
CA ILE A 45 -7.31 11.46 -8.83
C ILE A 45 -6.59 12.49 -9.69
N GLU A 46 -7.02 13.74 -9.61
CA GLU A 46 -6.34 14.86 -10.27
C GLU A 46 -5.09 15.26 -9.47
N GLY A 47 -3.94 15.29 -10.13
CA GLY A 47 -2.69 15.76 -9.54
C GLY A 47 -1.82 14.68 -8.88
N ARG A 48 -1.06 15.09 -7.85
CA ARG A 48 -0.07 14.22 -7.20
C ARG A 48 -0.75 13.38 -6.11
N LEU A 49 -0.77 12.07 -6.30
CA LEU A 49 -1.16 11.15 -5.22
C LEU A 49 -0.14 11.23 -4.07
N GLU A 50 -0.64 11.54 -2.88
CA GLU A 50 0.15 11.53 -1.66
C GLU A 50 0.22 10.11 -1.08
N LEU A 51 1.46 9.65 -0.87
CA LEU A 51 1.70 8.37 -0.20
C LEU A 51 1.82 8.60 1.31
N PRO A 52 1.39 7.62 2.12
CA PRO A 52 0.87 6.31 1.76
C PRO A 52 -0.59 6.34 1.28
N LEU A 53 -0.97 5.36 0.47
CA LEU A 53 -2.33 5.18 -0.07
C LEU A 53 -2.92 3.88 0.48
N VAL A 54 -4.14 3.96 1.01
CA VAL A 54 -4.96 2.81 1.39
C VAL A 54 -6.26 2.84 0.60
N ILE A 55 -6.59 1.71 -0.03
CA ILE A 55 -7.86 1.50 -0.73
C ILE A 55 -8.56 0.32 -0.10
N LEU A 56 -9.78 0.53 0.37
CA LEU A 56 -10.67 -0.55 0.82
C LEU A 56 -11.63 -0.91 -0.32
N VAL A 57 -11.69 -2.19 -0.67
CA VAL A 57 -12.60 -2.72 -1.68
C VAL A 57 -13.48 -3.82 -1.10
N ASN A 58 -14.71 -3.95 -1.61
CA ASN A 58 -15.56 -5.10 -1.29
C ASN A 58 -15.26 -6.30 -2.23
N PRO A 59 -15.86 -7.49 -1.99
CA PRO A 59 -15.63 -8.67 -2.84
C PRO A 59 -16.06 -8.50 -4.31
N ASN A 60 -16.95 -7.55 -4.60
CA ASN A 60 -17.36 -7.22 -5.97
C ASN A 60 -16.38 -6.26 -6.67
N GLY A 61 -15.27 -5.90 -6.02
CA GLY A 61 -14.28 -4.96 -6.53
C GLY A 61 -14.70 -3.49 -6.46
N GLN A 62 -15.77 -3.16 -5.72
CA GLN A 62 -16.20 -1.78 -5.55
C GLN A 62 -15.36 -1.11 -4.46
N VAL A 63 -14.87 0.09 -4.75
CA VAL A 63 -14.12 0.90 -3.78
C VAL A 63 -15.08 1.46 -2.73
N LEU A 64 -14.79 1.15 -1.46
CA LEU A 64 -15.55 1.64 -0.30
C LEU A 64 -14.88 2.87 0.32
N LEU A 65 -13.54 2.93 0.33
CA LEU A 65 -12.78 4.01 0.94
C LEU A 65 -11.41 4.18 0.28
N ILE A 66 -10.97 5.44 0.18
CA ILE A 66 -9.63 5.84 -0.24
C ILE A 66 -9.07 6.79 0.82
N SER A 67 -7.85 6.53 1.28
CA SER A 67 -7.12 7.38 2.21
C SER A 67 -5.69 7.61 1.74
N THR A 68 -5.20 8.84 1.82
CA THR A 68 -3.89 9.26 1.28
C THR A 68 -3.14 10.18 2.24
N GLY A 69 -1.80 10.22 2.14
CA GLY A 69 -0.97 11.28 2.73
C GLY A 69 -0.81 11.25 4.25
N TYR A 70 -1.22 10.17 4.92
CA TYR A 70 -1.04 10.04 6.37
C TYR A 70 0.42 9.76 6.76
N LYS A 71 0.86 10.26 7.91
CA LYS A 71 2.22 9.99 8.40
C LYS A 71 2.29 8.59 9.03
N ILE A 72 3.02 7.68 8.40
CA ILE A 72 3.39 6.39 9.01
C ILE A 72 4.15 6.68 10.31
N GLY A 73 3.71 6.10 11.43
CA GLY A 73 4.27 6.31 12.77
C GLY A 73 3.41 7.15 13.74
N ILE A 74 2.40 7.89 13.26
CA ILE A 74 1.43 8.58 14.14
C ILE A 74 0.05 7.89 14.11
N SER A 75 -0.26 7.16 13.02
CA SER A 75 -1.58 6.55 12.77
C SER A 75 -1.63 5.04 12.92
N GLU A 76 -0.66 4.39 13.59
CA GLU A 76 -0.77 2.97 14.00
C GLU A 76 -2.04 2.68 14.84
N GLN A 77 -2.77 3.72 15.26
CA GLN A 77 -4.05 3.62 15.95
C GLN A 77 -5.27 3.30 15.07
N ILE A 78 -5.21 3.41 13.73
CA ILE A 78 -6.45 3.33 12.91
C ILE A 78 -6.96 1.89 12.71
N LEU A 79 -6.14 0.86 12.93
CA LEU A 79 -6.56 -0.54 12.77
C LEU A 79 -6.68 -1.33 14.08
N LYS A 80 -6.45 -0.69 15.22
CA LYS A 80 -6.77 -1.28 16.53
C LYS A 80 -8.23 -0.98 16.87
N ILE A 81 -9.15 -1.44 16.03
CA ILE A 81 -10.53 -1.63 16.48
C ILE A 81 -10.48 -2.92 17.30
N GLU A 82 -10.57 -2.72 18.61
CA GLU A 82 -10.57 -3.77 19.63
C GLU A 82 -11.52 -4.91 19.23
N ALA A 83 -10.98 -6.13 19.24
CA ALA A 83 -11.75 -7.36 19.36
C ALA A 83 -11.79 -7.75 20.83
#